data_AF-A0A957MAI8-F1
#
_entry.id   AF-A0A957MAI8-F1
#
_cell.length_a   1.000
_cell.length_b   1.000
_cell.length_c   1.000
_cell.angle_alpha   90.00
_cell.angle_beta   90.00
_cell.angle_gamma   90.00
#
_symmetry.space_group_name_H-M   'P 1'
#
loop_
_entity.id
_entity.type
_entity.pdbx_description
1 polymer ?
#
loop_
_entity_poly.entity_id
_entity_poly.type
_entity_poly.pdbx_seq_one_letter_code
_entity_poly.pdbx_strand_id
1 'polypeptide(L)'
;AGPRIDVAPPAPEPAELAQVVDRLLAAQRPVILVGSQAMLDVPHAGDLAAALAQIGAPVYLSGMARGLLGRDHPSQMRHKRRDALREADFVLLAGVPCDFRLDYGNHIRRSAVYVSANRSRADLTKNRKPSIGLLADPSLTLR
;
A
#
# COMPACT_ATOMS: atom_id res chain seq x y z
N ALA A 1 24.77 22.28 12.48
CA ALA A 1 23.47 21.72 12.05
C ALA A 1 22.40 22.36 12.92
N GLY A 2 21.31 22.86 12.34
CA GLY A 2 20.18 23.38 13.13
C GLY A 2 19.49 22.28 13.93
N PRO A 3 18.56 22.64 14.84
CA PRO A 3 17.79 21.65 15.57
C PRO A 3 17.02 20.75 14.59
N ARG A 4 17.08 19.44 14.83
CA ARG A 4 16.28 18.48 14.08
C ARG A 4 14.81 18.72 14.44
N ILE A 5 13.99 19.01 13.44
CA ILE A 5 12.53 19.10 13.60
C ILE A 5 11.98 17.71 13.31
N ASP A 6 11.52 17.02 14.35
CA ASP A 6 10.84 15.74 14.20
C ASP A 6 9.35 15.97 13.98
N VAL A 7 8.91 15.78 12.73
CA VAL A 7 7.49 15.82 12.36
C VAL A 7 6.95 14.40 12.45
N ALA A 8 6.01 14.17 13.37
CA ALA A 8 5.32 12.90 13.47
C ALA A 8 4.59 12.59 12.14
N PRO A 9 4.75 11.38 11.57
CA PRO A 9 4.01 10.99 10.38
C PRO A 9 2.49 10.94 10.67
N PRO A 10 1.63 11.29 9.70
CA PRO A 10 0.19 11.24 9.90
C PRO A 10 -0.27 9.78 10.09
N ALA A 11 -0.95 9.50 11.21
CA ALA A 11 -1.56 8.20 11.47
C ALA A 11 -2.89 8.05 10.70
N PRO A 12 -3.31 6.83 10.35
CA PRO A 12 -4.63 6.59 9.76
C PRO A 12 -5.73 6.81 10.80
N GLU A 13 -6.88 7.33 10.35
CA GLU A 13 -8.06 7.45 11.19
C GLU A 13 -8.58 6.04 11.56
N PRO A 14 -8.80 5.72 12.85
CA PRO A 14 -9.16 4.35 13.26
C PRO A 14 -10.40 3.78 12.57
N ALA A 15 -11.41 4.62 12.33
CA ALA A 15 -12.64 4.21 11.65
C ALA A 15 -12.41 3.86 10.17
N GLU A 16 -11.58 4.63 9.47
CA GLU A 16 -11.23 4.34 8.06
C GLU A 16 -10.36 3.09 7.97
N LEU A 17 -9.42 2.92 8.92
CA LEU A 17 -8.58 1.72 9.00
C LEU A 17 -9.42 0.47 9.25
N ALA A 18 -10.36 0.51 10.20
CA ALA A 18 -11.28 -0.59 10.47
C ALA A 18 -12.08 -0.98 9.21
N GLN A 19 -12.56 0.01 8.45
CA GLN A 19 -13.24 -0.25 7.18
C GLN A 19 -12.33 -0.96 6.16
N VAL A 20 -11.05 -0.59 6.08
CA VAL A 20 -10.08 -1.26 5.20
C VAL A 20 -9.85 -2.70 5.65
N VAL A 21 -9.70 -2.93 6.95
CA VAL A 21 -9.52 -4.27 7.53
C VAL A 21 -10.72 -5.16 7.19
N ASP A 22 -11.95 -4.70 7.42
CA ASP A 22 -13.16 -5.46 7.10
C ASP A 22 -13.23 -5.83 5.61
N ARG A 23 -12.89 -4.89 4.73
CA ARG A 23 -12.86 -5.13 3.27
C ARG A 23 -11.77 -6.09 2.85
N LEU A 24 -10.60 -6.03 3.48
CA LEU A 24 -9.49 -6.93 3.21
C LEU A 24 -9.80 -8.35 3.67
N LEU A 25 -10.37 -8.52 4.87
CA LEU A 25 -10.75 -9.83 5.41
C LEU A 25 -11.85 -10.52 4.59
N ALA A 26 -12.74 -9.74 3.96
CA ALA A 26 -13.79 -10.27 3.08
C ALA A 26 -13.28 -10.59 1.65
N ALA A 27 -12.07 -10.17 1.28
CA ALA A 27 -11.54 -10.31 -0.07
C ALA A 27 -11.08 -11.74 -0.37
N GLN A 28 -11.39 -12.25 -1.56
CA GLN A 28 -10.97 -13.57 -2.01
C GLN A 28 -9.64 -13.54 -2.76
N ARG A 29 -9.31 -12.40 -3.39
CA ARG A 29 -8.08 -12.20 -4.17
C ARG A 29 -7.48 -10.82 -3.86
N PRO A 30 -7.04 -10.57 -2.61
CA PRO A 30 -6.42 -9.31 -2.24
C PRO A 30 -5.04 -9.15 -2.89
N VAL A 31 -4.67 -7.92 -3.22
CA VAL A 31 -3.32 -7.54 -3.65
C VAL A 31 -2.89 -6.28 -2.91
N ILE A 32 -1.69 -6.31 -2.34
CA ILE A 32 -1.05 -5.15 -1.72
C ILE A 32 0.12 -4.72 -2.60
N LEU A 33 0.25 -3.43 -2.88
CA LEU A 33 1.37 -2.86 -3.62
C LEU A 33 2.01 -1.77 -2.78
N VAL A 34 3.27 -1.99 -2.39
CA VAL A 34 4.02 -1.11 -1.50
C VAL A 34 5.03 -0.31 -2.31
N GLY A 35 5.08 1.00 -2.06
CA GLY A 35 5.97 1.95 -2.74
C GLY A 35 6.92 2.67 -1.81
N SER A 36 7.66 3.62 -2.38
CA SER A 36 8.74 4.32 -1.69
C SER A 36 8.30 5.07 -0.44
N GLN A 37 7.07 5.62 -0.37
CA GLN A 37 6.63 6.35 0.81
C GLN A 37 6.55 5.47 2.07
N ALA A 38 6.29 4.17 1.92
CA ALA A 38 6.25 3.23 3.04
C ALA A 38 7.64 2.97 3.66
N MET A 39 8.72 3.36 3.00
CA MET A 39 10.10 3.14 3.45
C MET A 39 10.73 4.37 4.11
N LEU A 40 9.96 5.45 4.33
CA LEU A 40 10.48 6.68 4.91
C LEU A 40 10.79 6.54 6.41
N ASP A 41 10.11 5.63 7.10
CA ASP A 41 10.38 5.28 8.49
C ASP A 41 11.40 4.13 8.57
N VAL A 42 12.66 4.47 8.25
CA VAL A 42 13.76 3.51 8.09
C VAL A 42 13.96 2.58 9.32
N PRO A 43 13.93 3.08 10.57
CA PRO A 43 14.12 2.22 11.74
C PRO A 43 13.07 1.10 11.86
N HIS A 44 11.85 1.32 11.34
CA HIS A 44 10.74 0.39 11.45
C HIS A 44 10.45 -0.40 10.16
N ALA A 45 11.40 -0.45 9.23
CA ALA A 45 11.27 -1.26 8.02
C ALA A 45 11.08 -2.76 8.34
N GLY A 46 11.71 -3.26 9.41
CA GLY A 46 11.53 -4.63 9.87
C GLY A 46 10.10 -4.91 10.35
N ASP A 47 9.51 -3.98 11.10
CA ASP A 47 8.13 -4.09 11.58
C ASP A 47 7.13 -4.06 10.42
N LEU A 48 7.38 -3.22 9.41
CA LEU A 48 6.57 -3.20 8.20
C LEU A 48 6.62 -4.55 7.46
N ALA A 49 7.79 -5.16 7.36
CA ALA A 49 7.93 -6.49 6.77
C ALA A 49 7.18 -7.56 7.59
N ALA A 50 7.29 -7.51 8.92
CA ALA A 50 6.58 -8.41 9.83
C ALA A 50 5.05 -8.27 9.71
N ALA A 51 4.55 -7.04 9.63
CA ALA A 51 3.12 -6.77 9.47
C ALA A 51 2.60 -7.26 8.12
N LEU A 52 3.33 -7.05 7.02
CA LEU A 52 2.99 -7.62 5.71
C LEU A 52 2.97 -9.16 5.73
N ALA A 53 3.86 -9.78 6.49
CA ALA A 53 3.85 -11.24 6.67
C ALA A 53 2.61 -11.71 7.45
N GLN A 54 2.21 -10.98 8.50
CA GLN A 54 1.00 -11.27 9.28
C GLN A 54 -0.28 -11.07 8.47
N ILE A 55 -0.35 -10.04 7.62
CA ILE A 55 -1.48 -9.82 6.72
C ILE A 55 -1.64 -10.98 5.74
N GLY A 56 -0.55 -11.61 5.31
CA GLY A 56 -0.58 -12.84 4.50
C GLY A 56 -1.06 -12.68 3.05
N ALA A 57 -1.45 -11.47 2.63
CA ALA A 57 -1.88 -11.20 1.25
C ALA A 57 -0.70 -11.14 0.26
N PRO A 58 -0.92 -11.44 -1.04
CA PRO A 58 0.07 -11.21 -2.10
C PRO A 58 0.57 -9.74 -2.14
N VAL A 59 1.89 -9.56 -2.09
CA VAL A 59 2.56 -8.25 -2.04
C VAL A 59 3.43 -8.01 -3.26
N TYR A 60 3.26 -6.86 -3.92
CA TYR A 60 4.20 -6.32 -4.90
C TYR A 60 5.00 -5.16 -4.30
N LEU A 61 6.32 -5.23 -4.41
CA LEU A 61 7.21 -4.17 -3.94
C LEU A 61 7.70 -3.31 -5.11
N SER A 62 7.68 -1.99 -4.94
CA SER A 62 8.07 -1.03 -5.97
C SER A 62 8.93 0.10 -5.42
N GLY A 63 9.74 0.72 -6.29
CA GLY A 63 10.63 1.81 -5.88
C GLY A 63 11.58 1.37 -4.78
N MET A 64 11.67 2.17 -3.71
CA MET A 64 12.54 1.90 -2.55
C MET A 64 12.06 0.74 -1.69
N ALA A 65 10.81 0.29 -1.82
CA ALA A 65 10.31 -0.86 -1.06
C ALA A 65 10.85 -2.20 -1.59
N ARG A 66 11.52 -2.23 -2.76
CA ARG A 66 12.13 -3.46 -3.27
C ARG A 66 13.23 -3.94 -2.31
N GLY A 67 13.13 -5.20 -1.90
CA GLY A 67 14.03 -5.82 -0.94
C GLY A 67 13.46 -5.94 0.47
N LEU A 68 12.36 -5.23 0.78
CA LEU A 68 11.73 -5.22 2.10
C LEU A 68 11.42 -6.62 2.65
N LEU A 69 10.90 -7.53 1.83
CA LEU A 69 10.54 -8.89 2.23
C LEU A 69 11.68 -9.91 1.99
N GLY A 70 12.87 -9.47 1.57
CA GLY A 70 13.96 -10.37 1.22
C GLY A 70 13.76 -11.09 -0.13
N ARG A 71 14.46 -12.23 -0.30
CA ARG A 71 14.50 -12.95 -1.59
C ARG A 71 13.33 -13.91 -1.77
N ASP A 72 13.04 -14.70 -0.74
CA ASP A 72 12.22 -15.91 -0.88
C ASP A 72 10.94 -15.87 -0.04
N HIS A 73 10.50 -14.68 0.39
CA HIS A 73 9.28 -14.55 1.18
C HIS A 73 8.04 -14.93 0.36
N PRO A 74 7.18 -15.84 0.85
CA PRO A 74 6.10 -16.46 0.07
C PRO A 74 5.06 -15.44 -0.42
N SER A 75 4.78 -14.41 0.38
CA SER A 75 3.84 -13.35 -0.01
C SER A 75 4.39 -12.42 -1.11
N GLN A 76 5.70 -12.39 -1.36
CA GLN A 76 6.28 -11.46 -2.33
C GLN A 76 6.08 -11.96 -3.77
N MET A 77 5.24 -11.25 -4.51
CA MET A 77 5.04 -11.46 -5.94
C MET A 77 6.02 -10.60 -6.76
N ARG A 78 6.57 -11.17 -7.83
CA ARG A 78 7.58 -10.50 -8.70
C ARG A 78 7.11 -10.34 -10.15
N HIS A 79 6.26 -11.24 -10.61
CA HIS A 79 5.79 -11.33 -11.99
C HIS A 79 4.27 -11.15 -12.05
N LYS A 80 3.70 -11.00 -13.25
CA LYS A 80 2.24 -10.97 -13.48
C LYS A 80 1.47 -9.90 -12.67
N ARG A 81 2.13 -8.81 -12.25
CA ARG A 81 1.50 -7.71 -11.49
C ARG A 81 0.25 -7.17 -12.17
N ARG A 82 0.29 -6.96 -13.50
CA ARG A 82 -0.85 -6.47 -14.26
C ARG A 82 -2.04 -7.40 -14.14
N ASP A 83 -1.81 -8.70 -14.30
CA ASP A 83 -2.87 -9.71 -14.32
C ASP A 83 -3.44 -9.87 -12.90
N ALA A 84 -2.59 -9.90 -11.87
CA ALA A 84 -3.01 -9.89 -10.48
C ALA A 84 -3.89 -8.66 -10.14
N LEU A 85 -3.52 -7.45 -10.58
CA LEU A 85 -4.33 -6.24 -10.37
C LEU A 85 -5.69 -6.29 -11.11
N ARG A 86 -5.75 -6.93 -12.29
CA ARG A 86 -6.98 -7.08 -13.07
C ARG A 86 -7.92 -8.11 -12.44
N GLU A 87 -7.37 -9.16 -11.85
CA GLU A 87 -8.12 -10.25 -11.23
C GLU A 87 -8.54 -9.96 -9.79
N ALA A 88 -7.76 -9.13 -9.07
CA ALA A 88 -7.98 -8.79 -7.67
C ALA A 88 -9.38 -8.22 -7.41
N ASP A 89 -10.00 -8.61 -6.30
CA ASP A 89 -11.24 -8.00 -5.79
C ASP A 89 -10.99 -6.93 -4.73
N PHE A 90 -9.78 -6.89 -4.19
CA PHE A 90 -9.29 -5.85 -3.30
C PHE A 90 -7.87 -5.47 -3.69
N VAL A 91 -7.60 -4.16 -3.80
CA VAL A 91 -6.26 -3.63 -4.07
C VAL A 91 -5.94 -2.52 -3.08
N LEU A 92 -4.87 -2.69 -2.30
CA LEU A 92 -4.29 -1.65 -1.45
C LEU A 92 -3.01 -1.12 -2.10
N LEU A 93 -3.01 0.16 -2.47
CA LEU A 93 -1.82 0.89 -2.88
C LEU A 93 -1.26 1.66 -1.68
N ALA A 94 -0.16 1.18 -1.12
CA ALA A 94 0.53 1.78 0.03
C ALA A 94 1.72 2.63 -0.44
N GLY A 95 1.52 3.95 -0.50
CA GLY A 95 2.54 4.90 -0.92
C GLY A 95 2.82 4.92 -2.42
N VAL A 96 1.81 4.55 -3.22
CA VAL A 96 1.91 4.41 -4.67
C VAL A 96 0.73 5.14 -5.32
N PRO A 97 0.97 6.21 -6.09
CA PRO A 97 -0.10 6.83 -6.87
C PRO A 97 -0.44 5.97 -8.09
N CYS A 98 -1.68 6.09 -8.59
CA CYS A 98 -2.10 5.54 -9.88
C CYS A 98 -1.46 6.34 -11.03
N ASP A 99 -0.14 6.29 -11.20
CA ASP A 99 0.59 6.92 -12.31
C ASP A 99 0.80 5.96 -13.49
N PHE A 100 1.65 6.34 -14.46
CA PHE A 100 1.95 5.56 -15.66
C PHE A 100 2.42 4.12 -15.35
N ARG A 101 3.01 3.87 -14.17
CA ARG A 101 3.46 2.52 -13.75
C ARG A 101 2.29 1.58 -13.46
N LEU A 102 1.09 2.11 -13.25
CA LEU A 102 -0.15 1.38 -13.02
C LEU A 102 -1.19 1.62 -14.12
N ASP A 103 -0.75 2.11 -15.28
CA ASP A 103 -1.63 2.46 -16.40
C ASP A 103 -2.72 3.43 -15.93
N TYR A 104 -2.31 4.42 -15.12
CA TYR A 104 -3.19 5.45 -14.56
C TYR A 104 -4.36 4.89 -13.73
N GLY A 105 -4.21 3.67 -13.20
CA GLY A 105 -5.22 2.95 -12.43
C GLY A 105 -6.14 2.06 -13.27
N ASN A 106 -5.97 1.99 -14.60
CA ASN A 106 -6.79 1.14 -15.49
C ASN A 106 -6.56 -0.36 -15.29
N HIS A 107 -5.43 -0.75 -14.70
CA HIS A 107 -5.17 -2.15 -14.37
C HIS A 107 -6.04 -2.68 -13.23
N ILE A 108 -6.51 -1.81 -12.33
CA ILE A 108 -7.39 -2.22 -11.23
C ILE A 108 -8.80 -2.37 -11.80
N ARG A 109 -9.44 -3.52 -11.66
CA ARG A 109 -10.81 -3.69 -12.16
C ARG A 109 -11.78 -2.70 -11.48
N ARG A 110 -12.83 -2.26 -12.19
CA ARG A 110 -13.79 -1.26 -11.65
C ARG A 110 -14.59 -1.79 -10.45
N SER A 111 -14.82 -3.09 -10.40
CA SER A 111 -15.56 -3.76 -9.31
C SER A 111 -14.70 -4.13 -8.10
N ALA A 112 -13.39 -3.86 -8.12
CA ALA A 112 -12.54 -4.08 -6.96
C ALA A 112 -12.68 -2.95 -5.95
N VAL A 113 -12.57 -3.28 -4.66
CA VAL A 113 -12.33 -2.29 -3.62
C VAL A 113 -10.92 -1.77 -3.79
N TYR A 114 -10.77 -0.50 -4.16
CA TYR A 114 -9.47 0.15 -4.31
C TYR A 114 -9.20 1.04 -3.10
N VAL A 115 -8.18 0.70 -2.32
CA VAL A 115 -7.70 1.48 -1.19
C VAL A 115 -6.40 2.20 -1.56
N SER A 116 -6.32 3.49 -1.26
CA SER A 116 -5.11 4.31 -1.44
C SER A 116 -4.66 4.81 -0.08
N ALA A 117 -3.46 4.44 0.36
CA ALA A 117 -2.82 5.00 1.55
C ALA A 117 -1.64 5.86 1.11
N ASN A 118 -1.72 7.17 1.31
CA ASN A 118 -0.71 8.12 0.84
C ASN A 118 -0.63 9.33 1.77
N ARG A 119 0.59 9.87 1.95
CA ARG A 119 0.82 11.09 2.75
C ARG A 119 0.40 12.37 2.01
N SER A 120 0.35 12.29 0.69
CA SER A 120 0.05 13.40 -0.20
C SER A 120 -1.41 13.34 -0.63
N ARG A 121 -2.16 14.42 -0.36
CA ARG A 121 -3.56 14.55 -0.81
C ARG A 121 -3.67 14.48 -2.33
N ALA A 122 -2.66 14.97 -3.05
CA ALA A 122 -2.63 14.90 -4.50
C ALA A 122 -2.42 13.46 -4.99
N ASP A 123 -1.51 12.71 -4.38
CA ASP A 123 -1.24 11.31 -4.77
C ASP A 123 -2.38 10.37 -4.37
N LEU A 124 -3.09 10.68 -3.27
CA LEU A 124 -4.20 9.90 -2.75
C LEU A 124 -5.30 9.66 -3.81
N THR A 125 -5.58 10.67 -4.63
CA THR A 125 -6.66 10.65 -5.63
C THR A 125 -6.16 10.78 -7.08
N LYS A 126 -4.84 10.72 -7.30
CA LYS A 126 -4.23 10.94 -8.61
C LYS A 126 -4.76 9.96 -9.65
N ASN A 127 -5.30 10.48 -10.75
CA ASN A 127 -5.87 9.78 -11.92
C ASN A 127 -7.10 8.88 -11.64
N ARG A 128 -7.26 8.34 -10.43
CA ARG A 128 -8.41 7.53 -10.05
C ARG A 128 -8.76 7.76 -8.58
N LYS A 129 -10.03 8.07 -8.32
CA LYS A 129 -10.58 8.17 -6.96
C LYS A 129 -10.62 6.77 -6.30
N PRO A 130 -10.07 6.59 -5.09
CA PRO A 130 -10.16 5.33 -4.37
C PRO A 130 -11.57 5.09 -3.81
N SER A 131 -11.90 3.83 -3.57
CA SER A 131 -13.06 3.43 -2.77
C SER A 131 -12.91 3.90 -1.32
N ILE A 132 -11.69 3.78 -0.76
CA ILE A 132 -11.32 4.26 0.57
C ILE A 132 -9.94 4.94 0.45
N GLY A 133 -9.83 6.20 0.86
CA GLY A 133 -8.57 6.95 0.80
C GLY A 133 -8.07 7.28 2.20
N LEU A 134 -6.93 6.71 2.58
CA LEU A 134 -6.25 6.98 3.85
C LEU A 134 -5.17 8.04 3.64
N LEU A 135 -5.43 9.27 4.08
CA LEU A 135 -4.43 10.35 4.08
C LEU A 135 -3.47 10.18 5.27
N ALA A 136 -2.64 9.15 5.20
CA ALA A 136 -1.78 8.71 6.28
C ALA A 136 -0.43 8.20 5.76
N ASP A 137 0.50 7.99 6.67
CA ASP A 137 1.74 7.30 6.37
C ASP A 137 1.47 5.82 6.04
N PRO A 138 1.91 5.33 4.87
CA PRO A 138 1.63 3.96 4.46
C PRO A 138 2.29 2.89 5.34
N SER A 139 3.42 3.19 5.99
CA SER A 139 4.05 2.26 6.93
C SER A 139 3.23 2.14 8.21
N LEU A 140 2.76 3.25 8.77
CA LEU A 140 1.84 3.23 9.91
C LEU A 140 0.48 2.62 9.58
N THR A 141 0.03 2.71 8.34
CA THR A 141 -1.22 2.08 7.90
C THR A 141 -1.13 0.55 7.86
N LEU A 142 0.06 0.02 7.58
CA LEU A 142 0.28 -1.42 7.39
C LEU A 142 0.75 -2.15 8.66
N ARG A 143 1.30 -1.43 9.63
CA ARG A 143 1.76 -1.94 10.93
C ARG A 143 0.65 -1.88 11.97
#